data_AF-A0A4R2N637-F1
#
_entry.id   AF-A0A4R2N637-F1
#
_cell.length_a   1.000
_cell.length_b   1.000
_cell.length_c   1.000
_cell.angle_alpha   90.00
_cell.angle_beta   90.00
_cell.angle_gamma   90.00
#
_symmetry.space_group_name_H-M   'P 1'
#
loop_
_entity.id
_entity.type
_entity.pdbx_description
1 polymer ?
#
loop_
_entity_poly.entity_id
_entity_poly.type
_entity_poly.pdbx_seq_one_letter_code
_entity_poly.pdbx_strand_id
1 'polypeptide(L)'
;MSKRYPLHQIILDDLTSYNKVAIMLLVAIVASAIATIWITHQTRLVTAEQNKLIQKNQKLENQYIHLQLEENSLSQKSRVEAVAEKFGLQPIQKTQEVILVE
;
A
#
# COMPACT_ATOMS: atom_id res chain seq x y z
N MET A 1 -12.12 -40.24 57.94
CA MET A 1 -11.53 -39.01 57.38
C MET A 1 -11.43 -39.18 55.86
N SER A 2 -12.49 -38.83 55.11
CA SER A 2 -12.54 -39.07 53.66
C SER A 2 -11.67 -38.05 52.94
N LYS A 3 -10.48 -38.47 52.51
CA LYS A 3 -9.52 -37.66 51.78
C LYS A 3 -10.06 -37.48 50.36
N ARG A 4 -10.80 -36.38 50.14
CA ARG A 4 -11.21 -35.96 48.80
C ARG A 4 -9.95 -35.57 48.03
N TYR A 5 -9.35 -36.52 47.34
CA TYR A 5 -8.30 -36.22 46.39
C TYR A 5 -8.92 -35.50 45.19
N PRO A 6 -8.52 -34.26 44.89
CA PRO A 6 -8.96 -33.59 43.68
C PRO A 6 -8.37 -34.33 42.47
N LEU A 7 -9.18 -35.15 41.79
CA LEU A 7 -8.77 -35.88 40.58
C LEU A 7 -8.16 -34.95 39.52
N HIS A 8 -8.63 -33.70 39.45
CA HIS A 8 -8.09 -32.70 38.53
C HIS A 8 -6.61 -32.38 38.81
N GLN A 9 -6.15 -32.40 40.06
CA GLN A 9 -4.75 -32.13 40.38
C GLN A 9 -3.86 -33.29 39.98
N ILE A 10 -4.29 -34.53 40.22
CA ILE A 10 -3.51 -35.73 39.88
C ILE A 10 -3.33 -35.83 38.36
N ILE A 11 -4.38 -35.57 37.57
CA ILE A 11 -4.29 -35.59 36.11
C ILE A 11 -3.35 -34.50 35.59
N LEU A 12 -3.40 -33.30 36.18
CA LEU A 12 -2.48 -32.21 35.82
C LEU A 12 -1.03 -32.54 36.19
N ASP A 13 -0.81 -33.15 37.36
CA ASP A 13 0.52 -33.54 37.84
C ASP A 13 1.10 -34.68 36.98
N ASP A 14 0.27 -35.64 36.58
CA ASP A 14 0.69 -36.76 35.72
C ASP A 14 1.01 -36.29 34.29
N LEU A 15 0.17 -35.42 33.73
CA LEU A 15 0.37 -34.81 32.41
C LEU A 15 1.64 -33.94 32.37
N THR A 16 1.92 -33.21 33.45
CA THR A 16 3.10 -32.35 33.57
C THR A 16 4.38 -33.11 33.88
N SER A 17 4.30 -34.20 34.63
CA SER A 17 5.47 -34.99 35.03
C SER A 17 5.96 -35.92 33.93
N TYR A 18 5.05 -36.60 33.20
CA TYR A 18 5.43 -37.55 32.15
C TYR A 18 5.74 -36.89 30.80
N ASN A 19 5.19 -35.71 30.49
CA ASN A 19 5.29 -35.14 29.14
C ASN A 19 5.75 -33.67 29.10
N LYS A 20 6.85 -33.37 29.80
CA LYS A 20 7.49 -32.04 29.81
C LYS A 20 7.75 -31.49 28.41
N VAL A 21 8.11 -32.35 27.45
CA VAL A 21 8.37 -31.97 26.06
C VAL A 21 7.09 -31.54 25.35
N ALA A 22 5.96 -32.25 25.55
CA ALA A 22 4.69 -31.83 24.95
C ALA A 22 4.19 -30.51 25.53
N ILE A 23 4.41 -30.24 26.83
CA ILE A 23 4.06 -28.94 27.43
C ILE A 23 4.93 -27.83 26.84
N MET A 24 6.24 -28.05 26.68
CA MET A 24 7.13 -27.10 26.03
C MET A 24 6.68 -26.81 24.59
N LEU A 25 6.31 -27.84 23.83
CA LEU A 25 5.77 -27.70 22.48
C LEU A 25 4.44 -26.92 22.46
N LEU A 26 3.55 -27.20 23.41
CA LEU A 26 2.28 -26.49 23.54
C LEU A 26 2.51 -25.00 23.79
N VAL A 27 3.41 -24.66 24.72
CA VAL A 27 3.79 -23.27 24.99
C VAL A 27 4.44 -22.64 23.75
N ALA A 28 5.29 -23.36 23.03
CA ALA A 28 5.91 -22.86 21.80
C ALA A 28 4.87 -22.56 20.70
N ILE A 29 3.83 -23.38 20.55
CA ILE A 29 2.73 -23.15 19.60
C ILE A 29 1.94 -21.90 20.00
N VAL A 30 1.61 -21.74 21.29
CA VAL A 30 0.90 -20.54 21.78
C VAL A 30 1.74 -19.29 21.57
N ALA A 31 3.04 -19.35 21.88
CA ALA A 31 3.97 -18.25 21.64
C ALA A 31 4.07 -17.90 20.14
N SER A 32 4.12 -18.90 19.26
CA SER A 32 4.12 -18.72 17.82
C SER A 32 2.83 -18.06 17.32
N ALA A 33 1.67 -18.48 17.83
CA ALA A 33 0.39 -17.86 17.51
C ALA A 33 0.33 -16.37 17.94
N ILE A 34 0.81 -16.05 19.14
CA ILE A 34 0.89 -14.66 19.60
C ILE A 34 1.88 -13.85 18.76
N ALA A 35 3.03 -14.43 18.43
CA ALA A 35 4.05 -13.79 17.60
C ALA A 35 3.54 -13.47 16.20
N THR A 36 2.77 -14.37 15.57
CA THR A 36 2.17 -14.10 14.24
C THR A 36 1.14 -12.97 14.30
N ILE A 37 0.31 -12.90 15.35
CA ILE A 37 -0.62 -11.78 15.58
C ILE A 37 0.15 -10.47 15.80
N TRP A 38 1.22 -10.51 16.60
CA TRP A 38 2.06 -9.34 16.88
C TRP A 38 2.75 -8.82 15.60
N ILE A 39 3.36 -9.72 14.83
CA ILE A 39 3.97 -9.40 13.53
C ILE A 39 2.92 -8.78 12.60
N THR A 40 1.71 -9.34 12.54
CA THR A 40 0.61 -8.79 11.73
C THR A 40 0.23 -7.38 12.17
N HIS A 41 0.19 -7.10 13.47
CA HIS A 41 -0.09 -5.77 14.00
C HIS A 41 1.04 -4.77 13.67
N GLN A 42 2.30 -5.19 13.80
CA GLN A 42 3.46 -4.37 13.44
C GLN A 42 3.52 -4.07 11.95
N THR A 43 3.24 -5.06 11.09
CA THR A 43 3.20 -4.88 9.63
C THR A 43 2.18 -3.82 9.24
N ARG A 44 1.00 -3.77 9.88
CA ARG A 44 -0.02 -2.74 9.57
C ARG A 44 0.46 -1.31 9.86
N LEU A 45 1.26 -1.10 10.90
CA LEU A 45 1.78 0.22 11.26
C LEU A 45 3.00 0.61 10.41
N VAL A 46 3.95 -0.32 10.22
CA VAL A 46 5.17 -0.07 9.44
C VAL A 46 4.84 0.11 7.96
N THR A 47 3.87 -0.64 7.42
CA THR A 47 3.41 -0.47 6.03
C THR A 47 2.66 0.85 5.85
N ALA A 48 1.95 1.36 6.85
CA ALA A 48 1.25 2.64 6.74
C ALA A 48 2.21 3.83 6.59
N GLU A 49 3.35 3.82 7.28
CA GLU A 49 4.35 4.87 7.17
C GLU A 49 5.11 4.83 5.84
N GLN A 50 5.51 3.64 5.39
CA GLN A 50 6.13 3.48 4.07
C GLN A 50 5.17 3.86 2.94
N ASN A 51 3.90 3.50 3.05
CA ASN A 51 2.88 3.88 2.08
C ASN A 51 2.69 5.40 1.98
N LYS A 52 2.87 6.16 3.07
CA LYS A 52 2.76 7.62 3.04
C LYS A 52 3.89 8.26 2.25
N LEU A 53 5.11 7.76 2.40
CA LEU A 53 6.29 8.27 1.68
C LEU A 53 6.22 7.89 0.19
N ILE A 54 5.76 6.68 -0.12
CA ILE A 54 5.50 6.23 -1.51
C ILE A 54 4.44 7.11 -2.17
N GLN A 55 3.32 7.38 -1.49
CA GLN A 55 2.27 8.25 -2.02
C GLN A 55 2.75 9.68 -2.32
N LYS A 56 3.61 10.24 -1.47
CA LYS A 56 4.17 11.59 -1.70
C LYS A 56 5.04 11.61 -2.97
N ASN A 57 5.88 10.59 -3.16
CA ASN A 57 6.71 10.48 -4.36
C ASN A 57 5.86 10.30 -5.63
N GLN A 58 4.87 9.39 -5.59
CA GLN A 58 3.95 9.17 -6.71
C GLN A 58 3.19 10.45 -7.10
N LYS A 59 2.76 11.24 -6.11
CA LYS A 59 2.09 12.52 -6.37
C LYS A 59 3.02 13.53 -7.05
N LEU A 60 4.31 13.56 -6.67
CA LEU A 60 5.27 14.47 -7.28
C LEU A 60 5.62 14.05 -8.71
N GLU A 61 5.80 12.74 -8.93
CA GLU A 61 6.08 12.16 -10.24
C GLU A 61 4.94 12.43 -11.24
N ASN A 62 3.69 12.22 -10.81
CA ASN A 62 2.52 12.54 -11.64
C ASN A 62 2.45 14.02 -12.03
N GLN A 63 2.73 14.92 -11.09
CA GLN A 63 2.76 16.36 -11.38
C GLN A 63 3.88 16.72 -12.34
N TYR A 64 5.07 16.12 -12.18
CA TYR A 64 6.19 16.34 -13.09
C TYR A 64 5.87 15.88 -14.51
N ILE A 65 5.30 14.69 -14.67
CA ILE A 65 4.91 14.16 -15.98
C ILE A 65 3.84 15.07 -16.61
N HIS A 66 2.85 15.51 -15.83
CA HIS A 66 1.80 16.40 -16.33
C HIS A 66 2.37 17.73 -16.82
N LEU A 67 3.25 18.35 -16.04
CA LEU A 67 3.90 19.61 -16.41
C LEU A 67 4.77 19.43 -17.66
N GLN A 68 5.51 18.32 -17.75
CA GLN A 68 6.31 18.01 -18.92
C GLN A 68 5.44 17.85 -20.17
N LEU A 69 4.26 17.23 -20.05
CA LEU A 69 3.31 17.10 -21.16
C LEU A 69 2.73 18.45 -21.57
N GLU A 70 2.39 19.30 -20.60
CA GLU A 70 1.89 20.66 -20.85
C GLU A 70 2.94 21.51 -21.57
N GLU A 71 4.18 21.54 -21.07
CA GLU A 71 5.30 22.26 -21.70
C GLU A 71 5.60 21.73 -23.11
N ASN A 72 5.60 20.41 -23.32
CA ASN A 72 5.80 19.86 -24.66
C ASN A 72 4.63 20.17 -25.60
N SER A 73 3.40 20.20 -25.11
CA SER A 73 2.23 20.58 -25.91
C SER A 73 2.29 22.06 -26.28
N LEU A 74 2.58 22.94 -25.31
CA LEU A 74 2.75 24.38 -25.53
C LEU A 74 3.93 24.68 -26.44
N SER A 75 5.06 24.01 -26.27
CA SER A 75 6.25 24.15 -27.12
C SER A 75 5.97 23.68 -28.55
N GLN A 76 5.28 22.55 -28.74
CA GLN A 76 4.87 22.11 -30.06
C GLN A 76 3.90 23.08 -30.71
N LYS A 77 2.91 23.57 -29.96
CA LYS A 77 1.96 24.59 -30.44
C LYS A 77 2.67 25.88 -30.81
N SER A 78 3.56 26.38 -29.96
CA SER A 78 4.40 27.57 -30.22
C SER A 78 5.27 27.39 -31.45
N ARG A 79 5.87 26.21 -31.64
CA ARG A 79 6.69 25.91 -32.83
C ARG A 79 5.85 25.88 -34.10
N VAL A 80 4.64 25.31 -34.04
CA VAL A 80 3.69 25.31 -35.16
C VAL A 80 3.21 26.74 -35.46
N GLU A 81 2.87 27.53 -34.44
CA GLU A 81 2.45 28.93 -34.59
C GLU A 81 3.56 29.80 -35.18
N ALA A 82 4.81 29.65 -34.71
CA ALA A 82 5.96 30.39 -35.25
C ALA A 82 6.26 30.03 -36.72
N VAL A 83 6.04 28.77 -37.11
CA VAL A 83 6.15 28.35 -38.52
C VAL A 83 4.97 28.91 -39.33
N ALA A 84 3.75 28.84 -38.81
CA ALA A 84 2.56 29.37 -39.47
C ALA A 84 2.66 30.89 -39.72
N GLU A 85 3.15 31.65 -38.74
CA GLU A 85 3.38 33.10 -38.86
C GLU A 85 4.41 33.42 -39.95
N LYS A 86 5.49 32.64 -40.06
CA LYS A 86 6.47 32.77 -41.16
C LYS A 86 5.87 32.50 -42.54
N PHE A 87 4.82 31.68 -42.62
CA PHE A 87 4.07 31.42 -43.86
C PHE A 87 2.87 32.36 -44.04
N GLY A 88 2.69 33.38 -43.17
CA GLY A 88 1.59 34.35 -43.25
C GLY A 88 0.21 33.80 -42.85
N LEU A 89 0.18 32.63 -42.20
CA LEU A 89 -1.05 31.99 -41.73
C LEU A 89 -1.41 32.54 -40.35
N GLN A 90 -2.62 33.08 -40.20
CA GLN A 90 -3.15 33.55 -38.92
C GLN A 90 -3.98 32.44 -38.22
N PRO A 91 -4.02 32.42 -36.87
CA PRO A 91 -4.90 31.50 -36.14
C PRO A 91 -6.36 31.71 -36.51
N ILE A 92 -7.09 30.62 -36.79
CA ILE A 92 -8.52 30.66 -37.15
C ILE A 92 -9.32 31.18 -35.93
N GLN A 93 -10.05 32.28 -36.12
CA GLN A 93 -10.96 32.81 -35.09
C GLN A 93 -12.17 31.87 -34.93
N LYS A 94 -12.66 31.73 -33.68
CA LYS A 94 -13.77 30.84 -33.26
C LYS A 94 -15.07 30.93 -34.08
N THR A 95 -15.22 31.91 -34.96
CA THR A 95 -16.37 32.07 -35.86
C THR A 95 -16.40 31.06 -37.02
N GLN A 96 -15.33 30.28 -37.25
CA GLN A 96 -15.23 29.31 -38.36
C GLN A 96 -15.24 27.83 -37.94
N GLU A 97 -15.52 27.51 -36.67
CA GLU A 97 -15.55 26.13 -36.19
C GLU A 97 -16.88 25.45 -36.56
N VAL A 98 -16.90 24.72 -37.69
CA VAL A 98 -18.03 23.85 -38.06
C VAL A 98 -17.82 22.48 -37.42
N ILE A 99 -18.55 22.20 -36.35
CA ILE A 99 -18.57 20.88 -35.71
C ILE A 99 -19.36 19.93 -36.61
N LEU A 100 -18.67 19.02 -37.26
CA LEU A 100 -19.30 17.88 -37.93
C LEU A 100 -19.69 16.87 -36.84
N VAL A 101 -20.98 16.78 -36.58
CA VAL A 101 -21.57 15.75 -35.71
C VAL A 101 -21.85 14.55 -36.62
N GLU A 102 -21.08 13.46 -36.46
CA GLU A 102 -21.48 12.13 -36.94
C GLU A 102 -22.41 11.46 -35.93
#